data_AF-A0A6A6AU56-F1
#
_entry.id   AF-A0A6A6AU56-F1
#
_cell.length_a   1.000
_cell.length_b   1.000
_cell.length_c   1.000
_cell.angle_alpha   90.00
_cell.angle_beta   90.00
_cell.angle_gamma   90.00
#
_symmetry.space_group_name_H-M   'P 1'
#
loop_
_entity.id
_entity.type
_entity.pdbx_description
1 polymer ?
#
loop_
_entity_poly.entity_id
_entity_poly.type
_entity_poly.pdbx_seq_one_letter_code
_entity_poly.pdbx_strand_id
1 'polypeptide(L)'
;MSIPEVKKLCPCCTPGLKSNQSLLKVDTELGKFYRGPVLAWGGYCGKDDEKKASTLDLGPMDFRHLVDELRLGYSFNEEATRTLMHSKDIYAVRLNCEGDQRFLQRPTMEAVYEQSLVLFTESQVRTPVADRIGIPLIVYKAKPAPVWRDRNLHARMKNHKARMLNPPEQSADTGSLILVRKDGKPLHPTHVHALISYTAVKLVDPTRSPDACITADILHADRVDQVSREDFEHWYHDAWQKYPLHSRFVPSPFDIQEDFHDPAPSISFQI
;
A
#
# COMPACT_ATOMS: atom_id res chain seq x y z
N MET A 1 23.29 -4.11 11.02
CA MET A 1 23.50 -4.65 9.65
C MET A 1 23.44 -3.49 8.68
N SER A 2 24.29 -3.46 7.66
CA SER A 2 24.01 -2.57 6.53
C SER A 2 22.93 -3.25 5.68
N ILE A 3 21.89 -2.50 5.31
CA ILE A 3 20.77 -2.97 4.46
C ILE A 3 21.23 -3.70 3.16
N PRO A 4 22.38 -3.37 2.52
CA PRO A 4 22.84 -4.05 1.31
C PRO A 4 23.07 -5.56 1.44
N GLU A 5 23.43 -6.07 2.62
CA GLU A 5 23.74 -7.50 2.79
C GLU A 5 22.47 -8.35 2.96
N VAL A 6 21.41 -7.77 3.53
CA VAL A 6 20.12 -8.42 3.76
C VAL A 6 19.46 -8.84 2.43
N LYS A 7 19.69 -8.07 1.35
CA LYS A 7 19.17 -8.39 0.01
C LYS A 7 19.69 -9.72 -0.52
N LYS A 8 20.92 -10.12 -0.17
CA LYS A 8 21.54 -11.37 -0.61
C LYS A 8 20.96 -12.61 0.08
N LEU A 9 20.14 -12.44 1.11
CA LEU A 9 19.49 -13.53 1.83
C LEU A 9 18.11 -13.90 1.27
N CYS A 10 17.66 -13.25 0.18
CA CYS A 10 16.40 -13.60 -0.46
C CYS A 10 16.46 -14.99 -1.11
N PRO A 11 15.30 -15.65 -1.30
CA PRO A 11 15.23 -16.92 -2.03
C PRO A 11 15.82 -16.83 -3.45
N CYS A 12 15.68 -15.66 -4.10
CA CYS A 12 16.25 -15.37 -5.41
C CYS A 12 17.77 -15.48 -5.47
N CYS A 13 18.48 -15.07 -4.41
CA CYS A 13 19.94 -15.05 -4.37
C CYS A 13 20.54 -16.34 -3.78
N THR A 14 19.74 -17.14 -3.08
CA THR A 14 20.24 -18.30 -2.30
C THR A 14 19.38 -19.57 -2.48
N PRO A 15 19.14 -20.04 -3.71
CA PRO A 15 18.20 -21.14 -3.98
C PRO A 15 18.57 -22.48 -3.31
N GLY A 16 19.85 -22.69 -2.97
CA GLY A 16 20.33 -23.91 -2.30
C GLY A 16 20.23 -23.89 -0.76
N LEU A 17 19.87 -22.76 -0.15
CA LEU A 17 19.85 -22.63 1.31
C LEU A 17 18.47 -22.97 1.90
N LYS A 18 18.49 -23.70 3.01
CA LYS A 18 17.27 -24.03 3.77
C LYS A 18 16.72 -22.78 4.48
N SER A 19 15.40 -22.77 4.70
CA SER A 19 14.72 -21.79 5.54
C SER A 19 15.35 -21.69 6.93
N ASN A 20 15.44 -20.46 7.46
CA ASN A 20 15.99 -20.23 8.78
C ASN A 20 15.03 -20.77 9.86
N GLN A 21 15.43 -21.84 10.52
CA GLN A 21 14.61 -22.55 11.51
C GLN A 21 14.35 -21.73 12.78
N SER A 22 15.28 -20.85 13.17
CA SER A 22 15.12 -19.97 14.33
C SER A 22 14.08 -18.88 14.03
N LEU A 23 14.17 -18.25 12.86
CA LEU A 23 13.21 -17.23 12.44
C LEU A 23 11.82 -17.82 12.20
N LEU A 24 11.69 -19.07 11.75
CA LEU A 24 10.38 -19.74 11.64
C LEU A 24 9.64 -19.82 13.00
N LYS A 25 10.35 -19.86 14.12
CA LYS A 25 9.76 -19.80 15.47
C LYS A 25 9.32 -18.39 15.87
N VAL A 26 9.89 -17.36 15.25
CA VAL A 26 9.57 -15.95 15.50
C VAL A 26 8.43 -15.49 14.61
N ASP A 27 8.59 -15.71 13.30
CA ASP A 27 7.65 -15.31 12.26
C ASP A 27 7.85 -16.17 11.01
N THR A 28 6.77 -16.80 10.54
CA THR A 28 6.84 -17.72 9.40
C THR A 28 7.22 -17.05 8.09
N GLU A 29 6.89 -15.78 7.88
CA GLU A 29 7.24 -15.03 6.68
C GLU A 29 8.75 -14.77 6.65
N LEU A 30 9.31 -14.32 7.78
CA LEU A 30 10.75 -14.09 7.92
C LEU A 30 11.55 -15.38 7.74
N GLY A 31 11.14 -16.48 8.37
CA GLY A 31 11.85 -17.76 8.26
C GLY A 31 11.79 -18.38 6.86
N LYS A 32 10.75 -18.10 6.08
CA LYS A 32 10.63 -18.50 4.67
C LYS A 32 11.46 -17.63 3.74
N PHE A 33 11.53 -16.33 4.03
CA PHE A 33 12.28 -15.36 3.22
C PHE A 33 13.78 -15.46 3.47
N TYR A 34 14.21 -15.34 4.72
CA TYR A 34 15.62 -15.41 5.10
C TYR A 34 16.10 -16.86 5.14
N ARG A 35 17.12 -17.15 4.32
CA ARG A 35 17.73 -18.48 4.22
C ARG A 35 19.08 -18.52 4.92
N GLY A 36 19.42 -19.70 5.47
CA GLY A 36 20.68 -19.91 6.18
C GLY A 36 20.77 -19.24 7.56
N PRO A 37 21.94 -19.32 8.21
CA PRO A 37 22.17 -18.67 9.50
C PRO A 37 22.22 -17.14 9.36
N VAL A 38 21.71 -16.44 10.38
CA VAL A 38 21.80 -14.98 10.49
C VAL A 38 22.77 -14.67 11.62
N LEU A 39 23.84 -13.92 11.31
CA LEU A 39 24.78 -13.41 12.30
C LEU A 39 24.38 -11.97 12.64
N ALA A 40 24.24 -11.69 13.92
CA ALA A 40 24.00 -10.34 14.43
C ALA A 40 25.11 -9.96 15.41
N TRP A 41 25.48 -8.69 15.40
CA TRP A 41 26.48 -8.13 16.30
C TRP A 41 26.07 -6.71 16.69
N GLY A 42 26.44 -6.30 17.91
CA GLY A 42 26.30 -4.92 18.35
C GLY A 42 27.44 -4.08 17.80
N GLY A 43 27.12 -2.97 17.13
CA GLY A 43 28.10 -1.96 16.71
C GLY A 43 28.04 -0.73 17.61
N TYR A 44 29.15 -0.02 17.75
CA TYR A 44 29.19 1.28 18.43
C TYR A 44 28.42 2.32 17.61
N CYS A 45 27.44 2.99 18.22
CA CYS A 45 26.80 4.17 17.66
C CYS A 45 27.44 5.40 18.30
N GLY A 46 28.01 6.31 17.50
CA GLY A 46 28.64 7.54 18.03
C GLY A 46 27.68 8.51 18.73
N LYS A 47 26.38 8.21 18.73
CA LYS A 47 25.32 8.94 19.45
C LYS A 47 24.88 8.25 20.75
N ASP A 48 25.40 7.06 21.05
CA ASP A 48 25.18 6.41 22.34
C ASP A 48 26.19 7.02 23.33
N ASP A 49 25.79 8.13 23.94
CA ASP A 49 26.58 8.82 24.98
C ASP A 49 26.83 7.89 26.19
N GLU A 50 25.93 6.94 26.41
CA GLU A 50 26.15 5.80 27.27
C GLU A 50 27.00 4.77 26.53
N LYS A 51 28.33 4.87 26.68
CA LYS A 51 29.27 3.80 26.29
C LYS A 51 28.72 2.47 26.83
N LYS A 52 28.04 1.69 25.98
CA LYS A 52 27.53 0.36 26.34
C LYS A 52 28.67 -0.35 27.06
N ALA A 53 28.42 -0.71 28.32
CA ALA A 53 29.39 -1.38 29.15
C ALA A 53 29.99 -2.56 28.37
N SER A 54 31.28 -2.81 28.54
CA SER A 54 32.09 -3.79 27.80
C SER A 54 31.60 -5.25 27.85
N THR A 55 30.43 -5.53 28.45
CA THR A 55 29.71 -6.79 28.33
C THR A 55 29.01 -6.84 26.97
N LEU A 56 29.69 -7.44 25.98
CA LEU A 56 29.34 -7.48 24.55
C LEU A 56 28.22 -8.48 24.19
N ASP A 57 27.53 -9.05 25.18
CA ASP A 57 26.50 -10.06 24.94
C ASP A 57 25.17 -9.41 24.54
N LEU A 58 24.54 -9.96 23.50
CA LEU A 58 23.21 -9.52 23.05
C LEU A 58 22.15 -9.96 24.05
N GLY A 59 21.43 -9.01 24.61
CA GLY A 59 20.29 -9.28 25.48
C GLY A 59 18.99 -9.55 24.71
N PRO A 60 17.88 -9.86 25.41
CA PRO A 60 16.57 -10.03 24.79
C PRO A 60 16.08 -8.80 24.01
N MET A 61 16.45 -7.59 24.46
CA MET A 61 16.12 -6.35 23.75
C MET A 61 16.91 -6.22 22.44
N ASP A 62 18.20 -6.56 22.42
CA ASP A 62 18.97 -6.55 21.18
C ASP A 62 18.44 -7.60 20.19
N PHE A 63 18.01 -8.76 20.68
CA PHE A 63 17.30 -9.75 19.85
C PHE A 63 16.00 -9.19 19.28
N ARG A 64 15.23 -8.44 20.06
CA ARG A 64 14.02 -7.78 19.57
C ARG A 64 14.34 -6.76 18.47
N HIS A 65 15.36 -5.92 18.67
CA HIS A 65 15.81 -4.97 17.66
C HIS A 65 16.25 -5.67 16.38
N LEU A 66 17.01 -6.77 16.49
CA LEU A 66 17.40 -7.59 15.34
C LEU A 66 16.18 -8.11 14.57
N VAL A 67 15.18 -8.64 15.25
CA VAL A 67 13.96 -9.14 14.62
C VAL A 67 13.20 -8.01 13.92
N ASP A 68 13.10 -6.83 14.54
CA ASP A 68 12.41 -5.68 13.95
C ASP A 68 13.16 -5.15 12.70
N GLU A 69 14.50 -5.15 12.73
CA GLU A 69 15.34 -4.85 11.54
C GLU A 69 15.13 -5.87 10.41
N LEU A 70 15.03 -7.17 10.74
CA LEU A 70 14.72 -8.20 9.75
C LEU A 70 13.29 -8.03 9.19
N ARG A 71 12.31 -7.60 10.00
CA ARG A 71 10.96 -7.30 9.53
C ARG A 71 10.92 -6.11 8.58
N LEU A 72 11.67 -5.06 8.90
CA LEU A 72 11.86 -3.91 8.00
C LEU A 72 12.49 -4.36 6.69
N GLY A 73 13.60 -5.09 6.77
CA GLY A 73 14.30 -5.63 5.61
C GLY A 73 13.40 -6.51 4.74
N TYR A 74 12.61 -7.39 5.33
CA TYR A 74 11.61 -8.19 4.61
C TYR A 74 10.60 -7.31 3.90
N SER A 75 10.01 -6.33 4.61
CA SER A 75 8.93 -5.49 4.08
C SER A 75 9.36 -4.64 2.89
N PHE A 76 10.63 -4.21 2.85
CA PHE A 76 11.19 -3.49 1.70
C PHE A 76 11.55 -4.39 0.51
N ASN A 77 12.03 -5.61 0.78
CA ASN A 77 12.55 -6.48 -0.28
C ASN A 77 11.50 -7.44 -0.85
N GLU A 78 10.49 -7.82 -0.07
CA GLU A 78 9.47 -8.77 -0.50
C GLU A 78 8.68 -8.21 -1.68
N GLU A 79 8.31 -6.93 -1.62
CA GLU A 79 7.62 -6.27 -2.72
C GLU A 79 8.48 -6.14 -3.97
N ALA A 80 9.74 -5.69 -3.82
CA ALA A 80 10.68 -5.65 -4.94
C ALA A 80 10.86 -7.04 -5.58
N THR A 81 10.88 -8.10 -4.75
CA THR A 81 10.97 -9.48 -5.22
C THR A 81 9.69 -9.89 -5.96
N ARG A 82 8.50 -9.53 -5.46
CA ARG A 82 7.24 -9.80 -6.17
C ARG A 82 7.22 -9.13 -7.54
N THR A 83 7.56 -7.85 -7.60
CA THR A 83 7.60 -7.09 -8.86
C THR A 83 8.55 -7.72 -9.88
N LEU A 84 9.70 -8.25 -9.45
CA LEU A 84 10.64 -8.93 -10.34
C LEU A 84 10.15 -10.30 -10.84
N MET A 85 9.35 -11.01 -10.05
CA MET A 85 8.92 -12.37 -10.37
C MET A 85 7.74 -12.43 -11.34
N HIS A 86 7.09 -11.31 -11.60
CA HIS A 86 5.78 -11.31 -12.23
C HIS A 86 5.77 -10.49 -13.52
N SER A 87 6.11 -11.15 -14.64
CA SER A 87 6.27 -10.55 -15.97
C SER A 87 4.95 -10.42 -16.77
N LYS A 88 3.78 -10.68 -16.17
CA LYS A 88 2.45 -10.61 -16.80
C LYS A 88 1.41 -10.03 -15.84
N ASP A 89 1.75 -8.92 -15.22
CA ASP A 89 0.97 -8.35 -14.14
C ASP A 89 0.00 -7.27 -14.58
N ILE A 90 -1.08 -7.17 -13.81
CA ILE A 90 -2.05 -6.11 -13.89
C ILE A 90 -1.55 -4.93 -13.08
N TYR A 91 -1.67 -3.75 -13.67
CA TYR A 91 -1.36 -2.51 -13.00
C TYR A 91 -2.46 -2.15 -12.00
N ALA A 92 -2.10 -2.17 -10.73
CA ALA A 92 -3.00 -2.03 -9.59
C ALA A 92 -2.57 -0.85 -8.70
N VAL A 93 -3.42 -0.52 -7.72
CA VAL A 93 -3.11 0.53 -6.74
C VAL A 93 -3.17 -0.03 -5.34
N ARG A 94 -2.13 0.21 -4.56
CA ARG A 94 -2.16 0.02 -3.11
C ARG A 94 -2.58 1.33 -2.43
N LEU A 95 -3.61 1.25 -1.61
CA LEU A 95 -4.03 2.30 -0.70
C LEU A 95 -3.48 1.98 0.70
N ASN A 96 -2.41 2.66 1.10
CA ASN A 96 -1.65 2.35 2.31
C ASN A 96 -2.35 2.86 3.58
N CYS A 97 -2.40 2.02 4.62
CA CYS A 97 -2.81 2.44 5.96
C CYS A 97 -1.73 3.27 6.67
N GLU A 98 -2.08 3.84 7.82
CA GLU A 98 -1.16 4.64 8.64
C GLU A 98 0.10 3.89 9.06
N GLY A 99 0.01 2.58 9.32
CA GLY A 99 1.15 1.74 9.65
C GLY A 99 2.18 1.69 8.52
N ASP A 100 1.73 1.43 7.30
CA ASP A 100 2.60 1.39 6.13
C ASP A 100 3.22 2.76 5.82
N GLN A 101 2.45 3.84 5.96
CA GLN A 101 2.96 5.19 5.78
C GLN A 101 4.02 5.55 6.82
N ARG A 102 3.80 5.23 8.10
CA ARG A 102 4.69 5.62 9.19
C ARG A 102 5.95 4.76 9.29
N PHE A 103 5.84 3.45 9.10
CA PHE A 103 6.94 2.51 9.33
C PHE A 103 7.72 2.16 8.07
N LEU A 104 7.06 2.17 6.91
CA LEU A 104 7.69 1.87 5.63
C LEU A 104 7.87 3.11 4.75
N GLN A 105 7.47 4.30 5.24
CA GLN A 105 7.53 5.57 4.51
C GLN A 105 6.81 5.50 3.16
N ARG A 106 5.80 4.63 3.05
CA ARG A 106 5.00 4.51 1.82
C ARG A 106 4.11 5.74 1.67
N PRO A 107 3.86 6.21 0.44
CA PRO A 107 2.88 7.26 0.22
C PRO A 107 1.46 6.73 0.50
N THR A 108 0.48 7.61 0.61
CA THR A 108 -0.94 7.23 0.83
C THR A 108 -1.46 6.28 -0.24
N MET A 109 -1.06 6.48 -1.49
CA MET A 109 -1.42 5.65 -2.64
C MET A 109 -0.15 5.41 -3.47
N GLU A 110 0.08 4.17 -3.89
CA GLU A 110 1.17 3.82 -4.79
C GLU A 110 0.72 2.80 -5.84
N ALA A 111 1.39 2.83 -6.99
CA ALA A 111 1.19 1.82 -8.02
C ALA A 111 1.88 0.52 -7.60
N VAL A 112 1.20 -0.59 -7.83
CA VAL A 112 1.72 -1.94 -7.59
C VAL A 112 1.34 -2.85 -8.75
N TYR A 113 1.98 -4.00 -8.81
CA TYR A 113 1.68 -5.04 -9.80
C TYR A 113 1.03 -6.22 -9.09
N GLU A 114 0.00 -6.79 -9.71
CA GLU A 114 -0.71 -7.95 -9.20
C GLU A 114 -0.92 -9.01 -10.27
N GLN A 115 -1.01 -10.27 -9.83
CA GLN A 115 -1.19 -11.40 -10.73
C GLN A 115 -2.56 -11.36 -11.37
N SER A 116 -2.66 -11.71 -12.65
CA SER A 116 -3.93 -11.73 -13.38
C SER A 116 -5.01 -12.64 -12.78
N LEU A 117 -4.61 -13.65 -11.99
CA LEU A 117 -5.53 -14.51 -11.25
C LEU A 117 -6.45 -13.72 -10.30
N VAL A 118 -6.01 -12.54 -9.86
CA VAL A 118 -6.80 -11.67 -8.98
C VAL A 118 -8.12 -11.21 -9.60
N LEU A 119 -8.21 -11.15 -10.94
CA LEU A 119 -9.44 -10.77 -11.64
C LEU A 119 -10.60 -11.73 -11.41
N PHE A 120 -10.30 -12.96 -11.00
CA PHE A 120 -11.29 -13.99 -10.70
C PHE A 120 -11.66 -14.05 -9.21
N THR A 121 -11.09 -13.16 -8.39
CA THR A 121 -11.38 -13.11 -6.95
C THR A 121 -12.60 -12.23 -6.65
N GLU A 122 -13.34 -12.60 -5.62
CA GLU A 122 -14.42 -11.75 -5.11
C GLU A 122 -13.87 -10.53 -4.37
N SER A 123 -14.48 -9.37 -4.61
CA SER A 123 -14.13 -8.16 -3.88
C SER A 123 -14.53 -8.30 -2.41
N GLN A 124 -13.60 -8.02 -1.49
CA GLN A 124 -13.85 -8.00 -0.05
C GLN A 124 -14.47 -6.68 0.41
N VAL A 125 -14.39 -5.64 -0.41
CA VAL A 125 -14.94 -4.31 -0.14
C VAL A 125 -15.80 -3.90 -1.34
N ARG A 126 -17.05 -3.50 -1.09
CA ARG A 126 -17.92 -2.96 -2.14
C ARG A 126 -17.41 -1.61 -2.61
N THR A 127 -17.73 -1.21 -3.83
CA THR A 127 -17.34 0.10 -4.38
C THR A 127 -18.48 0.70 -5.17
N PRO A 128 -19.62 1.04 -4.53
CA PRO A 128 -20.86 1.33 -5.23
C PRO A 128 -20.77 2.54 -6.17
N VAL A 129 -19.99 3.57 -5.81
CA VAL A 129 -19.73 4.71 -6.69
C VAL A 129 -18.92 4.28 -7.91
N ALA A 130 -17.87 3.48 -7.72
CA ALA A 130 -17.02 3.00 -8.81
C ALA A 130 -17.82 2.14 -9.80
N ASP A 131 -18.68 1.26 -9.27
CA ASP A 131 -19.59 0.43 -10.07
C ASP A 131 -20.55 1.29 -10.89
N ARG A 132 -21.12 2.33 -10.28
CA ARG A 132 -22.10 3.24 -10.91
C ARG A 132 -21.49 4.08 -12.03
N ILE A 133 -20.25 4.54 -11.88
CA ILE A 133 -19.55 5.35 -12.90
C ILE A 133 -18.87 4.50 -13.98
N GLY A 134 -18.96 3.17 -13.91
CA GLY A 134 -18.37 2.28 -14.91
C GLY A 134 -16.87 2.03 -14.76
N ILE A 135 -16.34 2.12 -13.53
CA ILE A 135 -14.97 1.71 -13.17
C ILE A 135 -15.06 0.59 -12.13
N PRO A 136 -15.46 -0.65 -12.52
CA PRO A 136 -15.66 -1.72 -11.56
C PRO A 136 -14.34 -2.14 -10.92
N LEU A 137 -14.30 -2.20 -9.59
CA LEU A 137 -13.10 -2.52 -8.83
C LEU A 137 -13.23 -3.88 -8.11
N ILE A 138 -12.12 -4.59 -8.06
CA ILE A 138 -11.86 -5.66 -7.09
C ILE A 138 -10.98 -5.06 -6.01
N VAL A 139 -11.44 -5.13 -4.77
CA VAL A 139 -10.77 -4.55 -3.61
C VAL A 139 -10.60 -5.62 -2.54
N TYR A 140 -9.36 -5.88 -2.16
CA TYR A 140 -9.04 -6.83 -1.09
C TYR A 140 -8.03 -6.26 -0.11
N LYS A 141 -8.06 -6.79 1.12
CA LYS A 141 -7.16 -6.37 2.20
C LYS A 141 -5.77 -6.94 1.97
N ALA A 142 -4.78 -6.06 1.91
CA ALA A 142 -3.39 -6.46 1.97
C ALA A 142 -3.08 -7.00 3.37
N LYS A 143 -2.17 -7.98 3.44
CA LYS A 143 -1.67 -8.44 4.75
C LYS A 143 -0.89 -7.30 5.40
N PRO A 144 -1.11 -6.99 6.69
CA PRO A 144 -0.37 -5.93 7.39
C PRO A 144 1.13 -6.19 7.36
N ALA A 145 2.00 -5.18 7.20
CA ALA A 145 3.44 -5.47 7.14
C ALA A 145 3.96 -6.05 8.48
N PRO A 146 4.88 -7.04 8.46
CA PRO A 146 5.38 -7.67 9.69
C PRO A 146 6.00 -6.69 10.70
N VAL A 147 6.57 -5.57 10.23
CA VAL A 147 7.20 -4.57 11.10
C VAL A 147 6.24 -3.95 12.11
N TRP A 148 4.94 -3.88 11.78
CA TRP A 148 3.96 -3.21 12.63
C TRP A 148 2.74 -4.08 12.97
N ARG A 149 2.72 -5.36 12.57
CA ARG A 149 1.66 -6.35 12.88
C ARG A 149 1.71 -6.89 14.33
N ASP A 150 2.50 -6.32 15.24
CA ASP A 150 2.57 -6.80 16.62
C ASP A 150 1.23 -6.59 17.36
N ARG A 151 0.90 -7.50 18.30
CA ARG A 151 -0.39 -7.54 19.01
C ARG A 151 -0.74 -6.23 19.73
N ASN A 152 0.27 -5.45 20.10
CA ASN A 152 0.07 -4.23 20.88
C ASN A 152 -0.26 -2.99 20.04
N LEU A 153 -0.46 -3.13 18.73
CA LEU A 153 -0.43 -2.00 17.78
C LEU A 153 -1.68 -1.85 16.90
N HIS A 154 -2.86 -2.14 17.45
CA HIS A 154 -4.15 -2.07 16.73
C HIS A 154 -4.41 -0.73 16.01
N ALA A 155 -3.92 0.39 16.55
CA ALA A 155 -4.12 1.73 15.96
C ALA A 155 -3.49 1.91 14.56
N ARG A 156 -2.65 0.98 14.08
CA ARG A 156 -1.86 1.12 12.85
C ARG A 156 -2.54 0.55 11.59
N MET A 157 -3.74 -0.03 11.77
CA MET A 157 -4.58 -0.57 10.68
C MET A 157 -5.48 0.50 10.05
N LYS A 158 -5.41 1.76 10.48
CA LYS A 158 -6.31 2.81 10.01
C LYS A 158 -6.02 3.22 8.57
N ASN A 159 -7.06 3.21 7.76
CA ASN A 159 -7.05 3.69 6.38
C ASN A 159 -8.26 4.62 6.16
N HIS A 160 -8.06 5.91 6.41
CA HIS A 160 -9.15 6.91 6.31
C HIS A 160 -9.71 7.04 4.90
N LYS A 161 -8.88 6.76 3.89
CA LYS A 161 -9.25 6.84 2.48
C LYS A 161 -10.08 5.64 2.04
N ALA A 162 -9.90 4.47 2.65
CA ALA A 162 -10.73 3.28 2.39
C ALA A 162 -12.21 3.57 2.62
N ARG A 163 -12.53 4.41 3.62
CA ARG A 163 -13.93 4.77 3.93
C ARG A 163 -14.64 5.51 2.79
N MET A 164 -13.87 6.22 1.96
CA MET A 164 -14.41 6.93 0.80
C MET A 164 -14.76 5.99 -0.36
N LEU A 165 -14.30 4.73 -0.35
CA LEU A 165 -14.61 3.77 -1.40
C LEU A 165 -16.02 3.16 -1.23
N ASN A 166 -16.51 3.07 0.02
CA ASN A 166 -17.85 2.60 0.35
C ASN A 166 -18.42 3.33 1.58
N PRO A 167 -18.77 4.61 1.44
CA PRO A 167 -19.30 5.39 2.54
C PRO A 167 -20.79 5.09 2.80
N PRO A 168 -21.26 5.13 4.05
CA PRO A 168 -20.48 5.23 5.30
C PRO A 168 -20.02 3.86 5.84
N GLU A 169 -20.38 2.77 5.15
CA GLU A 169 -20.34 1.39 5.67
C GLU A 169 -18.93 0.82 5.86
N GLN A 170 -17.92 1.38 5.19
CA GLN A 170 -16.54 0.89 5.30
C GLN A 170 -15.87 1.38 6.59
N SER A 171 -15.30 0.42 7.33
CA SER A 171 -14.51 0.70 8.54
C SER A 171 -13.15 1.31 8.22
N ALA A 172 -12.68 2.24 9.05
CA ALA A 172 -11.31 2.74 9.02
C ALA A 172 -10.29 1.64 9.32
N ASP A 173 -10.63 0.65 10.13
CA ASP A 173 -9.72 -0.40 10.63
C ASP A 173 -9.58 -1.55 9.63
N THR A 174 -9.33 -1.20 8.38
CA THR A 174 -9.29 -2.13 7.25
C THR A 174 -7.87 -2.57 6.89
N GLY A 175 -6.85 -1.80 7.28
CA GLY A 175 -5.49 -1.96 6.81
C GLY A 175 -5.28 -1.39 5.41
N SER A 176 -4.15 -1.76 4.80
CA SER A 176 -3.88 -1.41 3.42
C SER A 176 -4.80 -2.20 2.49
N LEU A 177 -5.22 -1.57 1.40
CA LEU A 177 -6.07 -2.19 0.38
C LEU A 177 -5.30 -2.29 -0.94
N ILE A 178 -5.56 -3.34 -1.69
CA ILE A 178 -5.17 -3.43 -3.10
C ILE A 178 -6.42 -3.30 -3.94
N LEU A 179 -6.35 -2.40 -4.92
CA LEU A 179 -7.42 -2.09 -5.85
C LEU A 179 -6.98 -2.50 -7.25
N VAL A 180 -7.80 -3.30 -7.92
CA VAL A 180 -7.60 -3.76 -9.28
C VAL A 180 -8.86 -3.48 -10.07
N ARG A 181 -8.76 -3.07 -11.33
CA ARG A 181 -9.97 -2.99 -12.16
C ARG A 181 -10.42 -4.37 -12.59
N LYS A 182 -11.71 -4.65 -12.42
CA LYS A 182 -12.32 -5.94 -12.77
C LYS A 182 -12.25 -6.23 -14.28
N ASP A 183 -12.19 -5.19 -15.10
CA ASP A 183 -12.05 -5.29 -16.56
C ASP A 183 -10.60 -5.51 -17.03
N GLY A 184 -9.63 -5.62 -16.11
CA GLY A 184 -8.22 -5.88 -16.42
C GLY A 184 -7.44 -4.67 -16.93
N LYS A 185 -8.08 -3.51 -17.11
CA LYS A 185 -7.37 -2.28 -17.53
C LYS A 185 -6.47 -1.75 -16.41
N PRO A 186 -5.40 -1.01 -16.75
CA PRO A 186 -4.53 -0.40 -15.75
C PRO A 186 -5.29 0.56 -14.82
N LEU A 187 -4.97 0.50 -13.52
CA LEU A 187 -5.46 1.44 -12.52
C LEU A 187 -4.29 2.28 -11.98
N HIS A 188 -4.32 3.59 -12.20
CA HIS A 188 -3.28 4.49 -11.66
C HIS A 188 -3.69 5.06 -10.29
N PRO A 189 -2.72 5.42 -9.43
CA PRO A 189 -3.00 6.14 -8.19
C PRO A 189 -3.82 7.42 -8.41
N THR A 190 -3.60 8.13 -9.52
CA THR A 190 -4.40 9.30 -9.91
C THR A 190 -5.87 8.96 -10.12
N HIS A 191 -6.19 7.79 -10.70
CA HIS A 191 -7.58 7.36 -10.92
C HIS A 191 -8.29 7.10 -9.58
N VAL A 192 -7.62 6.40 -8.65
CA VAL A 192 -8.18 6.14 -7.31
C VAL A 192 -8.35 7.45 -6.53
N HIS A 193 -7.42 8.39 -6.66
CA HIS A 193 -7.53 9.69 -6.02
C HIS A 193 -8.68 10.53 -6.60
N ALA A 194 -8.87 10.48 -7.93
CA ALA A 194 -9.99 11.13 -8.60
C ALA A 194 -11.33 10.54 -8.13
N LEU A 195 -11.43 9.21 -8.07
CA LEU A 195 -12.62 8.51 -7.57
C LEU A 195 -12.97 8.91 -6.13
N ILE A 196 -11.98 8.91 -5.23
CA ILE A 196 -12.18 9.29 -3.82
C ILE A 196 -12.63 10.76 -3.72
N SER A 197 -12.00 11.65 -4.49
CA SER A 197 -12.32 13.08 -4.48
C SER A 197 -13.71 13.35 -5.04
N TYR A 198 -14.06 12.71 -6.16
CA TYR A 198 -15.40 12.78 -6.73
C TYR A 198 -16.45 12.28 -5.75
N THR A 199 -16.20 11.14 -5.10
CA THR A 199 -17.10 10.58 -4.09
C THR A 199 -17.32 11.56 -2.93
N ALA A 200 -16.25 12.19 -2.45
CA ALA A 200 -16.33 13.20 -1.40
C ALA A 200 -17.18 14.42 -1.82
N VAL A 201 -17.01 14.91 -3.06
CA VAL A 201 -17.75 16.06 -3.59
C VAL A 201 -19.23 15.74 -3.85
N LYS A 202 -19.54 14.54 -4.35
CA LYS A 202 -20.89 14.20 -4.79
C LYS A 202 -21.79 13.72 -3.66
N LEU A 203 -21.23 13.07 -2.65
CA LEU A 203 -22.00 12.51 -1.55
C LEU A 203 -22.11 13.45 -0.33
N VAL A 204 -21.38 14.58 -0.28
CA VAL A 204 -21.48 15.55 0.82
C VAL A 204 -22.72 16.44 0.69
N ASP A 205 -23.48 16.63 1.78
CA ASP A 205 -24.66 17.50 1.83
C ASP A 205 -24.39 18.90 1.22
N PRO A 206 -25.16 19.35 0.21
CA PRO A 206 -24.96 20.65 -0.44
C PRO A 206 -25.14 21.85 0.49
N THR A 207 -25.82 21.68 1.63
CA THR A 207 -26.01 22.73 2.64
C THR A 207 -24.77 22.99 3.48
N ARG A 208 -23.74 22.13 3.38
CA ARG A 208 -22.49 22.33 4.12
C ARG A 208 -21.66 23.47 3.56
N SER A 209 -20.89 24.09 4.46
CA SER A 209 -19.88 25.07 4.09
C SER A 209 -18.86 24.45 3.12
N PRO A 210 -18.50 25.15 2.02
CA PRO A 210 -17.44 24.74 1.10
C PRO A 210 -16.09 24.49 1.79
N ASP A 211 -15.86 25.14 2.94
CA ASP A 211 -14.61 25.05 3.70
C ASP A 211 -14.60 23.89 4.72
N ALA A 212 -15.69 23.12 4.82
CA ALA A 212 -15.76 22.01 5.77
C ALA A 212 -14.82 20.87 5.38
N CYS A 213 -14.06 20.36 6.35
CA CYS A 213 -13.26 19.16 6.15
C CYS A 213 -14.18 17.97 5.84
N ILE A 214 -14.06 17.40 4.64
CA ILE A 214 -14.89 16.28 4.21
C ILE A 214 -14.32 14.96 4.76
N THR A 215 -15.07 14.33 5.66
CA THR A 215 -14.78 12.99 6.19
C THR A 215 -15.81 11.99 5.66
N ALA A 216 -15.50 10.70 5.73
CA ALA A 216 -16.44 9.68 5.25
C ALA A 216 -17.74 9.61 6.07
N ASP A 217 -17.71 10.05 7.33
CA ASP A 217 -18.87 10.08 8.23
C ASP A 217 -19.96 11.05 7.80
N ILE A 218 -19.61 12.03 6.96
CA ILE A 218 -20.53 13.09 6.52
C ILE A 218 -21.08 12.85 5.11
N LEU A 219 -20.75 11.69 4.52
CA LEU A 219 -21.19 11.31 3.19
C LEU A 219 -22.51 10.53 3.27
N HIS A 220 -23.41 10.84 2.35
CA HIS A 220 -24.76 10.34 2.30
C HIS A 220 -24.87 9.19 1.27
N ALA A 221 -25.05 7.96 1.74
CA ALA A 221 -25.13 6.77 0.87
C ALA A 221 -26.35 6.80 -0.07
N ASP A 222 -27.45 7.43 0.33
CA ASP A 222 -28.65 7.64 -0.48
C ASP A 222 -28.41 8.51 -1.72
N ARG A 223 -27.26 9.19 -1.78
CA ARG A 223 -26.85 9.99 -2.95
C ARG A 223 -26.03 9.24 -3.97
N VAL A 224 -25.68 7.97 -3.71
CA VAL A 224 -24.99 7.12 -4.69
C VAL A 224 -25.81 7.00 -5.98
N ASP A 225 -27.13 7.01 -5.92
CA ASP A 225 -27.96 6.92 -7.13
C ASP A 225 -27.85 8.15 -8.04
N GLN A 226 -27.35 9.28 -7.53
CA GLN A 226 -27.18 10.55 -8.24
C GLN A 226 -25.89 10.61 -9.05
N VAL A 227 -24.95 9.68 -8.83
CA VAL A 227 -23.70 9.64 -9.61
C VAL A 227 -23.93 8.87 -10.90
N SER A 228 -23.28 9.32 -11.98
CA SER A 228 -23.28 8.63 -13.26
C SER A 228 -21.91 8.71 -13.90
N ARG A 229 -21.68 7.87 -14.91
CA ARG A 229 -20.46 7.89 -15.71
C ARG A 229 -20.24 9.26 -16.36
N GLU A 230 -21.28 9.82 -16.98
CA GLU A 230 -21.23 11.08 -17.71
C GLU A 230 -20.88 12.25 -16.78
N ASP A 231 -21.47 12.27 -15.57
CA ASP A 231 -21.17 13.28 -14.57
C ASP A 231 -19.72 13.17 -14.06
N PHE A 232 -19.21 11.95 -13.87
CA PHE A 232 -17.82 11.73 -13.49
C PHE A 232 -16.84 12.13 -14.60
N GLU A 233 -17.10 11.75 -15.87
CA GLU A 233 -16.27 12.15 -17.02
C GLU A 233 -16.20 13.68 -17.15
N HIS A 234 -17.34 14.36 -17.05
CA HIS A 234 -17.40 15.81 -17.09
C HIS A 234 -16.61 16.44 -15.94
N TRP A 235 -16.84 16.00 -14.70
CA TRP A 235 -16.08 16.46 -13.54
C TRP A 235 -14.58 16.19 -13.66
N TYR A 236 -14.18 15.05 -14.22
CA TYR A 236 -12.78 14.67 -14.38
C TYR A 236 -12.05 15.65 -15.30
N HIS A 237 -12.65 15.99 -16.44
CA HIS A 237 -12.05 16.94 -17.38
C HIS A 237 -12.12 18.40 -16.90
N ASP A 238 -13.25 18.81 -16.32
CA ASP A 238 -13.46 20.22 -15.99
C ASP A 238 -12.92 20.66 -14.64
N ALA A 239 -12.89 19.78 -13.66
CA ALA A 239 -12.39 20.08 -12.33
C ALA A 239 -11.07 19.35 -12.07
N TRP A 240 -11.05 18.01 -12.16
CA TRP A 240 -9.91 17.19 -11.72
C TRP A 240 -8.62 17.50 -12.48
N GLN A 241 -8.64 17.49 -13.82
CA GLN A 241 -7.44 17.74 -14.64
C GLN A 241 -6.86 19.15 -14.50
N LYS A 242 -7.64 20.11 -13.98
CA LYS A 242 -7.18 21.49 -13.73
C LYS A 242 -6.45 21.64 -12.40
N TYR A 243 -6.55 20.65 -11.48
CA TYR A 243 -5.85 20.71 -10.20
C TYR A 243 -4.33 20.64 -10.39
N PRO A 244 -3.55 21.56 -9.79
CA PRO A 244 -2.11 21.68 -10.01
C PRO A 244 -1.28 20.52 -9.42
N LEU A 245 -1.88 19.68 -8.58
CA LEU A 245 -1.18 18.60 -7.86
C LEU A 245 -1.14 17.27 -8.62
N HIS A 246 -1.69 17.19 -9.83
CA HIS A 246 -1.86 15.92 -10.53
C HIS A 246 -1.04 15.84 -11.81
N SER A 247 -0.51 14.64 -12.07
CA SER A 247 0.16 14.33 -13.32
C SER A 247 -0.84 14.49 -14.46
N ARG A 248 -0.72 15.58 -15.23
CA ARG A 248 -1.54 15.85 -16.42
C ARG A 248 -1.38 14.80 -17.52
N PHE A 249 -0.44 13.87 -17.35
CA PHE A 249 -0.10 12.83 -18.30
C PHE A 249 -0.91 11.54 -18.11
N VAL A 250 -1.65 11.39 -17.01
CA VAL A 250 -2.48 10.20 -16.81
C VAL A 250 -3.81 10.39 -17.54
N PRO A 251 -4.14 9.56 -18.54
CA PRO A 251 -5.39 9.68 -19.30
C PRO A 251 -6.60 9.45 -18.40
N SER A 252 -7.78 9.81 -18.90
CA SER A 252 -9.04 9.42 -18.27
C SER A 252 -9.06 7.91 -18.01
N PRO A 253 -9.64 7.44 -16.89
CA PRO A 253 -9.79 6.02 -16.64
C PRO A 253 -10.63 5.30 -17.71
N PHE A 254 -11.40 6.01 -18.53
CA PHE A 254 -12.15 5.39 -19.64
C PHE A 254 -11.34 5.26 -20.94
N ASP A 255 -10.36 6.14 -21.12
CA ASP A 255 -9.54 6.23 -22.34
C ASP A 255 -8.22 5.45 -22.24
N ILE A 256 -7.92 4.88 -21.07
CA ILE A 256 -6.69 4.12 -20.85
C ILE A 256 -6.71 2.80 -21.64
N GLN A 257 -5.66 2.61 -22.44
CA GLN A 257 -5.40 1.37 -23.17
C GLN A 257 -4.71 0.35 -22.26
N GLU A 258 -4.82 -0.93 -22.58
CA GLU A 258 -4.31 -2.03 -21.75
C GLU A 258 -2.78 -1.99 -21.58
N ASP A 259 -2.08 -1.44 -22.57
CA ASP A 259 -0.62 -1.31 -22.64
C ASP A 259 -0.09 0.01 -22.10
N PHE A 260 -0.95 0.89 -21.58
CA PHE A 260 -0.51 2.14 -20.96
C PHE A 260 0.16 1.85 -19.62
N HIS A 261 1.49 1.86 -19.63
CA HIS A 261 2.31 1.89 -18.43
C HIS A 261 2.83 3.31 -18.24
N ASP A 262 2.72 3.85 -17.01
CA ASP A 262 3.42 5.09 -16.68
C ASP A 262 4.89 4.89 -17.05
N PRO A 263 5.54 5.82 -17.77
CA PRO A 263 6.98 5.75 -17.95
C PRO A 263 7.56 5.68 -16.54
N ALA A 264 8.23 4.57 -16.23
CA ALA A 264 8.70 4.27 -14.89
C ALA A 264 9.30 5.57 -14.33
N PRO A 265 8.83 6.06 -13.16
CA PRO A 265 9.31 7.33 -12.64
C PRO A 265 10.82 7.26 -12.70
N SER A 266 11.47 8.20 -13.39
CA SER A 266 12.92 8.25 -13.45
C SER A 266 13.35 8.55 -12.02
N ILE A 267 13.57 7.50 -11.21
CA ILE A 267 14.01 7.64 -9.83
C ILE A 267 15.45 8.10 -9.92
N SER A 268 15.65 9.42 -10.07
CA SER A 268 16.93 10.04 -9.81
C SER A 268 17.15 9.95 -8.31
N PHE A 269 17.81 8.89 -7.86
CA PHE A 269 18.38 8.86 -6.53
C PHE A 269 19.46 9.95 -6.47
N GLN A 270 19.11 11.13 -5.98
CA GLN A 270 20.11 12.03 -5.43
C GLN A 270 20.59 11.39 -4.12
N ILE A 271 21.77 10.76 -4.17
CA ILE A 271 22.51 10.29 -2.99
C ILE A 271 23.38 11.44 -2.51
#